data_AF-A0A355B4G5-F1
#
_entry.id   AF-A0A355B4G5-F1
#
_cell.length_a   1.000
_cell.length_b   1.000
_cell.length_c   1.000
_cell.angle_alpha   90.00
_cell.angle_beta   90.00
_cell.angle_gamma   90.00
#
_symmetry.space_group_name_H-M   'P 1'
#
loop_
_entity.id
_entity.type
_entity.pdbx_description
1 polymer ?
#
loop_
_entity_poly.entity_id
_entity_poly.type
_entity_poly.pdbx_seq_one_letter_code
_entity_poly.pdbx_strand_id
1 'polypeptide(L)' 'MEIRACEESGEEETVFCPACGSGDLEPVHQESATGAPSWGMMTRLAVKCSRCGDEAQLSWPGRVRFIFVRQAESA' A
#
# COMPACT_ATOMS: atom_id res chain seq x y z
N MET A 1 -0.89 4.93 10.18
CA MET A 1 -2.10 5.06 9.34
C MET A 1 -2.43 3.68 8.77
N GLU A 2 -3.71 3.31 8.66
CA GLU A 2 -4.10 2.05 7.98
C GLU A 2 -4.26 2.31 6.48
N ILE A 3 -3.73 1.39 5.66
CA ILE A 3 -3.83 1.45 4.20
C ILE A 3 -4.62 0.23 3.73
N ARG A 4 -5.61 0.45 2.87
CA ARG A 4 -6.36 -0.62 2.19
C ARG A 4 -6.09 -0.56 0.70
N ALA A 5 -5.87 -1.72 0.10
CA ALA A 5 -5.77 -1.90 -1.34
C ALA A 5 -7.10 -2.46 -1.85
N CYS A 6 -7.74 -1.77 -2.80
CA CYS A 6 -9.00 -2.19 -3.41
C CYS A 6 -8.79 -2.46 -4.90
N GLU A 7 -8.98 -3.71 -5.31
CA GLU A 7 -8.91 -4.13 -6.72
C GLU A 7 -10.17 -3.70 -7.48
N GLU A 8 -10.08 -3.67 -8.81
CA GLU A 8 -11.25 -3.33 -9.67
C GLU A 8 -12.40 -4.35 -9.52
N SER A 9 -12.11 -5.58 -9.08
CA SER A 9 -13.10 -6.61 -8.71
C SER A 9 -13.94 -6.24 -7.48
N GLY A 10 -13.51 -5.23 -6.71
CA GLY A 10 -14.16 -4.80 -5.46
C GLY A 10 -13.66 -5.51 -4.20
N GLU A 11 -12.64 -6.37 -4.32
CA GLU A 11 -11.99 -6.99 -3.17
C GLU A 11 -11.09 -5.97 -2.45
N GLU A 12 -11.24 -5.87 -1.13
CA GLU A 12 -10.45 -5.00 -0.26
C GLU A 12 -9.53 -5.84 0.64
N GLU A 13 -8.23 -5.56 0.59
CA GLU A 13 -7.25 -6.12 1.52
C GLU A 13 -6.60 -5.01 2.36
N THR A 14 -6.34 -5.31 3.63
CA THR A 14 -5.54 -4.43 4.50
C THR A 14 -4.07 -4.69 4.25
N VAL A 15 -3.32 -3.60 4.06
CA VAL A 15 -1.88 -3.66 3.81
C VAL A 15 -1.13 -3.72 5.14
N PHE A 16 -0.20 -4.67 5.26
CA PHE A 16 0.64 -4.86 6.45
C PHE A 16 2.12 -4.74 6.11
N CYS A 17 2.91 -4.29 7.08
CA CYS A 17 4.36 -4.31 6.99
C CYS A 17 4.85 -5.76 6.82
N PRO A 18 5.61 -6.09 5.77
CA PRO A 18 6.10 -7.45 5.56
C PRO A 18 7.14 -7.88 6.60
N ALA A 19 7.85 -6.93 7.22
CA ALA A 19 8.88 -7.22 8.22
C ALA A 19 8.32 -7.51 9.62
N CYS A 20 7.29 -6.77 10.05
CA CYS A 20 6.77 -6.87 11.43
C CYS A 20 5.26 -7.13 11.55
N GLY A 21 4.54 -7.19 10.43
CA GLY A 21 3.09 -7.41 10.40
C GLY A 21 2.25 -6.21 10.88
N SER A 22 2.85 -5.05 11.16
CA SER A 22 2.10 -3.88 11.61
C SER A 22 1.30 -3.26 10.45
N GLY A 23 0.04 -2.89 10.73
CA GLY A 23 -0.77 -2.08 9.83
C GLY A 23 -0.51 -0.57 9.94
N ASP A 24 0.45 -0.14 10.77
CA ASP A 24 0.81 1.27 10.89
C ASP A 24 1.90 1.62 9.86
N LEU A 25 1.42 2.10 8.71
CA LEU A 25 2.23 2.39 7.53
C LEU A 25 2.08 3.86 7.13
N GLU A 26 3.14 4.41 6.56
CA GLU A 26 3.21 5.73 5.97
C GLU A 26 3.54 5.58 4.47
N PRO A 27 2.77 6.18 3.55
CA PRO A 27 3.12 6.15 2.13
C PRO A 27 4.41 6.94 1.90
N VAL A 28 5.38 6.32 1.24
CA VAL A 28 6.60 7.01 0.80
C VAL A 28 6.29 7.64 -0.55
N HIS A 29 6.51 8.96 -0.66
CA HIS A 29 6.41 9.64 -1.95
C HIS A 29 7.59 9.19 -2.82
N GLN A 30 7.38 8.14 -3.60
CA GLN A 30 8.19 7.87 -4.77
C GLN A 30 7.35 8.25 -5.99
N GLU A 31 7.99 8.86 -6.99
CA GLU A 31 7.38 9.03 -8.31
C GLU A 31 6.94 7.64 -8.80
N SER A 32 5.63 7.37 -8.69
CA SER A 32 5.03 6.14 -9.12
C SER A 32 5.22 5.98 -10.62
N ALA A 33 6.27 5.27 -11.02
CA ALA A 33 6.41 4.79 -12.38
C ALA A 33 5.37 3.68 -12.59
N THR A 34 4.18 4.06 -13.07
CA THR A 34 3.20 3.16 -13.69
C THR A 34 3.79 2.66 -15.01
N GLY A 35 4.80 1.79 -14.93
CA GLY A 35 5.32 1.07 -16.07
C GLY A 35 4.41 -0.13 -16.33
N ALA A 36 3.92 -0.28 -17.56
CA ALA A 36 3.33 -1.53 -18.02
C ALA A 36 4.47 -2.45 -18.47
N PRO A 37 4.95 -3.41 -17.63
CA PRO A 37 5.78 -4.48 -18.15
C PRO A 37 5.03 -5.21 -19.27
N SER A 38 5.75 -5.90 -20.15
CA SER A 38 5.19 -6.69 -21.26
C SER A 38 4.21 -7.80 -20.86
N TRP A 39 3.95 -7.96 -19.55
CA TRP A 39 3.10 -8.97 -18.92
C TRP A 39 1.80 -8.39 -18.33
N GLY A 40 1.55 -7.08 -18.43
CA GLY A 40 0.32 -6.43 -17.95
C GLY A 40 0.57 -5.18 -17.10
N MET A 41 -0.50 -4.47 -16.74
CA MET A 41 -0.42 -3.31 -15.85
C MET A 41 -0.12 -3.77 -14.41
N MET A 42 0.83 -3.14 -13.73
CA MET A 42 1.13 -3.37 -12.32
C MET A 42 0.97 -2.07 -11.54
N THR A 43 0.22 -2.10 -10.46
CA THR A 43 0.12 -0.97 -9.53
C THR A 43 1.10 -1.19 -8.38
N ARG A 44 1.86 -0.15 -8.02
CA ARG A 44 2.88 -0.23 -6.95
C ARG A 44 2.58 0.80 -5.87
N LEU A 45 2.91 0.45 -4.63
CA LEU A 45 2.86 1.35 -3.48
C LEU A 45 4.14 1.19 -2.65
N ALA A 46 4.87 2.28 -2.46
CA ALA A 46 5.97 2.34 -1.51
C ALA A 46 5.43 2.79 -0.15
N VAL A 47 5.76 2.05 0.90
CA VAL A 47 5.35 2.34 2.28
C VAL A 47 6.53 2.21 3.23
N LYS A 48 6.50 3.00 4.29
CA LYS A 48 7.41 2.91 5.43
C LYS A 48 6.61 2.50 6.65
N CYS A 49 7.09 1.54 7.41
CA CYS A 49 6.44 1.14 8.66
C CYS A 49 6.86 2.06 9.80
N SER A 50 5.90 2.71 10.47
CA SER A 50 6.20 3.57 11.62
C SER A 50 6.67 2.79 12.85
N ARG A 51 6.38 1.47 12.91
CA ARG A 51 6.78 0.60 14.03
C ARG A 51 8.22 0.15 13.96
N CYS A 52 8.65 -0.44 12.83
CA CYS A 52 10.00 -0.99 12.69
C CYS A 52 10.94 -0.10 11.85
N GLY A 53 10.41 0.93 11.18
CA GLY A 53 11.17 1.83 10.30
C GLY A 53 11.49 1.27 8.92
N ASP A 54 11.10 0.00 8.64
CA ASP A 54 11.38 -0.68 7.38
C ASP A 54 10.57 -0.09 6.21
N GLU A 55 11.20 0.02 5.05
CA GLU A 55 10.60 0.52 3.81
C GLU A 55 10.35 -0.65 2.86
N ALA A 56 9.11 -0.79 2.41
CA ALA A 56 8.69 -1.87 1.52
C ALA A 56 7.99 -1.31 0.28
N GLN A 57 8.26 -1.95 -0.86
CA GLN A 57 7.55 -1.68 -2.10
C GLN A 57 6.61 -2.85 -2.42
N LEU A 58 5.32 -2.59 -2.35
CA LEU A 58 4.27 -3.57 -2.59
C LEU A 58 3.76 -3.42 -4.02
N SER A 59 3.33 -4.54 -4.62
CA SER A 59 2.94 -4.59 -6.03
C SER A 59 1.70 -5.46 -6.19
N TRP A 60 0.74 -4.97 -6.98
CA TRP A 60 -0.49 -5.68 -7.33
C TRP A 60 -0.62 -5.81 -8.85
N PRO A 61 -1.19 -6.93 -9.32
CA PRO A 61 -1.61 -7.06 -10.70
C PRO A 61 -2.80 -6.12 -10.98
N GLY A 62 -2.79 -5.47 -12.15
CA GLY A 62 -3.90 -4.63 -12.59
C GLY A 62 -3.97 -3.26 -11.91
N ARG A 63 -5.18 -2.69 -11.90
CA ARG A 63 -5.48 -1.38 -11.29
C ARG A 63 -5.98 -1.57 -9.87
N VAL A 64 -5.27 -0.95 -8.94
CA VAL A 64 -5.63 -0.96 -7.52
C VAL A 64 -5.77 0.47 -7.02
N ARG A 65 -6.83 0.73 -6.24
CA ARG A 65 -7.05 1.99 -5.55
C ARG A 65 -6.61 1.85 -4.10
N PHE A 66 -5.77 2.76 -3.64
CA PHE A 66 -5.34 2.79 -2.24
C PHE A 66 -6.21 3.74 -1.42
N ILE A 67 -6.75 3.25 -0.31
CA ILE A 67 -7.55 4.02 0.64
C ILE A 67 -6.72 4.22 1.90
N PHE A 68 -6.54 5.48 2.30
CA PHE A 68 -5.73 5.87 3.45
C PHE A 68 -6.67 6.22 4.61
N VAL A 69 -6.76 5.36 5.61
CA VAL A 69 -7.63 5.54 6.77
C VAL A 69 -6.78 6.08 7.92
N ARG A 70 -6.98 7.35 8.27
CA ARG A 70 -6.48 7.88 9.54
C ARG A 70 -7.29 7.24 10.66
N GLN A 71 -6.62 6.57 11.59
CA GLN A 71 -7.26 6.25 12.86
C GLN A 71 -7.56 7.59 13.52
N ALA A 72 -8.85 7.94 13.64
CA ALA A 72 -9.25 9.08 14.43
C ALA A 72 -8.79 8.79 15.86
N GLU A 73 -7.94 9.66 16.42
CA GLU A 73 -7.62 9.62 17.84
C GLU A 73 -8.95 9.63 18.59
N SER A 74 -9.19 8.59 19.39
CA SER A 74 -10.35 8.57 20.28
C SER A 74 -10.15 9.71 21.26
N ALA A 75 -10.99 10.74 21.13
CA ALA A 75 -11.04 11.89 22.03
C ALA A 75 -11.38 11.48 23.47
#